data_AF-A0A227J0B7-F1
#
_entry.id   AF-A0A227J0B7-F1
#
_cell.length_a   1.000
_cell.length_b   1.000
_cell.length_c   1.000
_cell.angle_alpha   90.00
_cell.angle_beta   90.00
_cell.angle_gamma   90.00
#
_symmetry.space_group_name_H-M   'P 1'
#
loop_
_entity.id
_entity.type
_entity.pdbx_description
1 polymer ?
#
loop_
_entity_poly.entity_id
_entity_poly.type
_entity_poly.pdbx_seq_one_letter_code
_entity_poly.pdbx_strand_id
1 'polypeptide(L)'
;VLAEELGFVGVVLVLMLIFSLVLKAVYIGKRAFEEGEMFGGYLAFGIGIWFAFQTMVNVGAAAGIVPTKGLTLPLISYGGSSLIIMSVAVSI
;
A
#
# COMPACT_ATOMS: atom_id res chain seq x y z
N VAL A 1 -8.14 2.20 16.79
CA VAL A 1 -6.83 2.42 17.46
C VAL A 1 -6.06 3.56 16.82
N LEU A 2 -5.40 3.40 15.65
CA LEU A 2 -4.58 4.49 15.05
C LEU A 2 -5.35 5.82 14.90
N ALA A 3 -6.56 5.78 14.33
CA ALA A 3 -7.39 6.97 14.15
C ALA A 3 -7.92 7.54 15.49
N GLU A 4 -8.03 6.71 16.52
CA GLU A 4 -8.49 7.13 17.86
C GLU A 4 -7.36 7.78 18.65
N GLU A 5 -6.11 7.34 18.47
CA GLU A 5 -4.94 7.86 19.19
C GLU A 5 -4.29 9.07 18.52
N LEU A 6 -4.17 9.06 17.19
CA LEU A 6 -3.50 10.12 16.43
C LEU A 6 -4.47 11.09 15.74
N GLY A 7 -5.77 10.82 15.83
CA GLY A 7 -6.81 11.61 15.21
C GLY A 7 -6.70 11.71 13.69
N PHE A 8 -7.35 12.72 13.12
CA PHE A 8 -7.40 12.96 11.68
C PHE A 8 -6.01 13.18 11.06
N VAL A 9 -5.12 13.89 11.76
CA VAL A 9 -3.77 14.21 11.25
C VAL A 9 -2.95 12.94 11.04
N GLY A 10 -2.98 12.00 11.98
CA GLY A 10 -2.27 10.73 11.84
C GLY A 10 -2.78 9.89 10.67
N VAL A 11 -4.10 9.85 10.47
CA VAL A 11 -4.71 9.13 9.34
C VAL A 11 -4.26 9.73 8.01
N VAL A 12 -4.35 11.06 7.86
CA VAL A 12 -3.93 11.74 6.63
C VAL A 12 -2.44 11.50 6.36
N LEU A 13 -1.60 11.58 7.38
CA LEU A 13 -0.17 11.33 7.22
C LEU A 13 0.12 9.92 6.71
N VAL A 14 -0.51 8.90 7.30
CA VAL A 14 -0.34 7.50 6.87
C VAL A 14 -0.83 7.30 5.43
N LEU A 15 -1.99 7.87 5.08
CA LEU A 15 -2.51 7.79 3.71
C LEU A 15 -1.58 8.47 2.70
N MET A 16 -1.00 9.63 3.05
CA MET A 16 -0.02 10.30 2.19
C MET A 16 1.26 9.48 2.02
N LEU A 17 1.75 8.83 3.08
CA LEU A 17 2.92 7.96 2.99
C LEU A 17 2.66 6.76 2.08
N ILE A 18 1.53 6.06 2.25
CA ILE A 18 1.20 4.92 1.39
C ILE A 18 0.97 5.39 -0.06
N PHE A 19 0.30 6.53 -0.26
CA PHE A 19 0.12 7.09 -1.59
C PHE A 19 1.44 7.41 -2.27
N SER A 20 2.40 8.01 -1.55
CA SER A 20 3.74 8.29 -2.08
C SER A 20 4.49 7.02 -2.47
N LEU A 21 4.28 5.92 -1.75
CA LEU A 21 4.87 4.62 -2.03
C LEU A 21 4.30 4.02 -3.32
N VAL A 22 2.98 4.10 -3.51
CA VAL A 22 2.31 3.66 -4.74
C VAL A 22 2.81 4.46 -5.95
N LEU A 23 2.95 5.78 -5.83
CA LEU A 23 3.49 6.62 -6.90
C LEU A 23 4.94 6.25 -7.25
N LYS A 24 5.78 5.96 -6.25
CA LYS A 24 7.14 5.46 -6.48
C LYS A 24 7.14 4.13 -7.23
N ALA A 25 6.30 3.18 -6.85
CA ALA A 25 6.19 1.89 -7.53
C ALA A 25 5.77 2.05 -9.01
N VAL A 26 4.80 2.92 -9.29
CA VAL A 26 4.36 3.26 -10.66
C VAL A 26 5.49 3.92 -11.45
N TYR A 27 6.24 4.84 -10.83
CA TYR A 27 7.37 5.50 -11.48
C TYR A 27 8.50 4.51 -11.83
N ILE A 28 8.84 3.61 -10.91
CA ILE A 28 9.82 2.54 -11.13
C ILE A 28 9.34 1.62 -12.25
N GLY A 29 8.08 1.20 -12.22
CA GLY A 29 7.52 0.33 -13.26
C GLY A 29 7.54 0.96 -14.64
N LYS A 30 7.20 2.26 -14.74
CA LYS A 30 7.28 3.01 -15.99
C LYS A 30 8.72 3.07 -16.52
N ARG A 31 9.68 3.37 -15.64
CA ARG A 31 11.10 3.43 -16.02
C ARG A 31 11.62 2.06 -16.49
N ALA A 32 11.23 0.97 -15.82
CA ALA A 32 11.60 -0.38 -16.24
C ALA A 32 11.08 -0.71 -17.64
N PHE A 33 9.86 -0.29 -17.99
CA PHE A 33 9.35 -0.43 -19.35
C PHE A 33 10.13 0.39 -20.38
N GLU A 34 10.57 1.60 -20.04
CA GLU A 34 11.41 2.44 -20.90
C GLU A 34 12.79 1.81 -21.15
N GLU A 35 13.32 1.05 -20.17
CA GLU A 35 14.59 0.32 -20.26
C GLU A 35 14.44 -1.07 -20.93
N GLY A 36 13.21 -1.49 -21.31
CA GLY A 36 12.92 -2.79 -21.93
C GLY A 36 12.74 -3.95 -20.94
N GLU A 37 12.82 -3.67 -19.63
CA GLU A 37 12.64 -4.63 -18.54
C GLU A 37 11.15 -4.87 -18.24
N MET A 38 10.50 -5.63 -19.13
CA MET A 38 9.06 -5.87 -19.07
C MET A 38 8.61 -6.51 -17.74
N PHE A 39 9.35 -7.51 -17.25
CA PHE A 39 9.02 -8.20 -16.00
C PHE A 39 9.11 -7.25 -14.80
N GLY A 40 10.19 -6.48 -14.70
CA GLY A 40 10.37 -5.48 -13.63
C GLY A 40 9.28 -4.41 -13.66
N GLY A 41 8.89 -3.98 -14.86
CA GLY A 41 7.76 -3.07 -15.06
C GLY A 41 6.45 -3.60 -14.48
N TYR A 42 6.01 -4.79 -14.92
CA TYR A 42 4.77 -5.39 -14.43
C TYR A 42 4.83 -5.71 -12.93
N LEU A 43 5.97 -6.16 -12.42
CA LEU A 43 6.15 -6.46 -11.00
C LEU A 43 5.95 -5.21 -10.13
N ALA A 44 6.64 -4.11 -10.47
CA ALA A 44 6.53 -2.85 -9.74
C ALA A 44 5.10 -2.29 -9.79
N PHE A 45 4.43 -2.34 -10.94
CA PHE A 45 3.02 -1.96 -11.06
C PHE A 45 2.11 -2.86 -10.22
N GLY A 46 2.35 -4.17 -10.23
CA GLY A 46 1.59 -5.14 -9.43
C GLY A 46 1.69 -4.86 -7.93
N ILE A 47 2.89 -4.57 -7.43
CA ILE A 47 3.13 -4.17 -6.04
C ILE A 47 2.40 -2.85 -5.73
N GLY A 48 2.51 -1.84 -6.60
CA GLY A 48 1.81 -0.57 -6.43
C GLY A 48 0.29 -0.73 -6.34
N ILE A 49 -0.30 -1.52 -7.25
CA ILE A 49 -1.75 -1.83 -7.26
C ILE A 49 -2.14 -2.58 -5.98
N TRP A 50 -1.33 -3.54 -5.54
CA TRP A 50 -1.60 -4.31 -4.34
C TRP A 50 -1.68 -3.42 -3.08
N PHE A 51 -0.71 -2.52 -2.90
CA PHE A 51 -0.69 -1.56 -1.79
C PHE A 51 -1.89 -0.60 -1.85
N ALA A 52 -2.21 -0.08 -3.03
CA ALA A 52 -3.35 0.80 -3.24
C ALA A 52 -4.67 0.10 -2.89
N PHE A 53 -4.85 -1.15 -3.35
CA PHE A 53 -6.06 -1.93 -3.11
C PHE A 53 -6.27 -2.24 -1.63
N GLN A 54 -5.24 -2.71 -0.92
CA GLN A 54 -5.35 -2.98 0.52
C GLN A 54 -5.70 -1.71 1.31
N THR A 55 -5.10 -0.58 0.93
CA THR A 55 -5.37 0.71 1.56
C THR A 55 -6.80 1.19 1.30
N MET A 56 -7.27 1.11 0.05
CA MET A 56 -8.63 1.47 -0.32
C MET A 56 -9.67 0.62 0.41
N VAL A 57 -9.45 -0.69 0.51
CA VAL A 57 -10.36 -1.58 1.25
C VAL A 57 -10.37 -1.24 2.74
N ASN A 58 -9.22 -0.97 3.35
CA ASN A 58 -9.15 -0.58 4.77
C ASN A 58 -9.85 0.75 5.04
N VAL A 59 -9.64 1.76 4.20
CA VAL A 59 -10.31 3.06 4.32
C VAL A 59 -11.81 2.92 4.08
N GLY A 60 -12.20 2.17 3.05
CA GLY A 60 -13.61 1.89 2.74
C GLY A 60 -14.33 1.14 3.86
N ALA A 61 -13.65 0.20 4.51
CA ALA A 61 -14.17 -0.50 5.68
C ALA A 61 -14.32 0.45 6.89
N ALA A 62 -13.33 1.31 7.14
CA ALA A 62 -13.40 2.31 8.20
C ALA A 62 -14.52 3.36 7.96
N ALA A 63 -14.81 3.67 6.68
CA ALA A 63 -15.89 4.56 6.28
C ALA A 63 -17.28 3.89 6.21
N GLY A 64 -17.38 2.58 6.46
CA GLY A 64 -18.63 1.82 6.39
C GLY A 64 -19.14 1.54 4.97
N ILE A 65 -18.30 1.76 3.94
CA ILE A 65 -18.64 1.60 2.53
C ILE A 65 -18.43 0.14 2.06
N VAL A 66 -17.39 -0.51 2.58
CA VAL A 66 -16.96 -1.86 2.18
C VAL A 66 -17.07 -2.80 3.39
N PRO A 67 -17.41 -4.10 3.21
CA PRO A 67 -17.40 -5.05 4.32
C PRO A 67 -16.04 -5.07 5.01
N THR A 68 -16.04 -5.08 6.34
CA THR A 68 -14.84 -5.11 7.19
C THR A 68 -14.17 -6.49 7.09
N LYS A 69 -13.56 -6.80 5.96
CA LYS A 69 -12.70 -7.98 5.84
C LYS A 69 -11.36 -7.68 6.50
N GLY A 70 -10.77 -8.67 7.16
CA GLY A 70 -9.49 -8.58 7.89
C GLY A 70 -8.26 -8.44 7.00
N LEU A 71 -8.30 -7.61 5.96
CA LEU A 71 -7.11 -7.22 5.22
C LEU A 71 -6.29 -6.24 6.06
N THR A 72 -5.00 -6.51 6.14
CA THR A 72 -4.04 -5.64 6.81
C THR A 72 -3.82 -4.35 6.03
N LEU A 73 -3.62 -3.25 6.75
CA LEU A 73 -3.10 -2.02 6.18
C LEU A 73 -1.60 -2.22 5.91
N PRO A 74 -1.11 -1.97 4.69
CA PRO A 74 0.29 -2.19 4.35
C PRO A 74 1.24 -1.49 5.32
N LEU A 75 2.24 -2.22 5.83
CA LEU A 75 3.30 -1.74 6.74
C LEU A 75 2.86 -1.19 8.11
N ILE A 76 1.56 -1.09 8.40
CA ILE A 76 1.04 -0.52 9.65
C ILE A 76 0.37 -1.57 10.55
N SER A 77 -0.34 -2.54 9.96
CA SER A 77 -1.09 -3.52 10.76
C SER A 77 -0.18 -4.55 11.44
N TYR A 78 -0.58 -4.96 12.66
CA TYR A 78 0.10 -5.94 13.51
C TYR A 78 0.08 -7.40 13.03
N GLY A 79 -0.22 -7.66 11.75
CA GLY A 79 -0.13 -9.00 11.19
C GLY A 79 1.33 -9.33 10.86
N GLY A 80 2.04 -10.06 11.73
CA GLY A 80 3.48 -10.32 11.60
C GLY A 80 3.92 -10.83 10.22
N SER A 81 3.23 -11.85 9.69
CA SER A 81 3.50 -12.36 8.33
C SER A 81 3.23 -11.32 7.24
N SER A 82 2.16 -10.52 7.39
CA SER A 82 1.86 -9.45 6.44
C SER A 82 2.95 -8.38 6.46
N LEU A 83 3.47 -8.02 7.63
CA LEU A 83 4.50 -6.99 7.75
C LEU A 83 5.80 -7.43 7.05
N ILE A 84 6.20 -8.70 7.23
CA ILE A 84 7.35 -9.29 6.53
C ILE A 84 7.13 -9.27 5.01
N ILE A 85 5.99 -9.78 4.54
CA ILE A 85 5.70 -9.86 3.09
C ILE A 85 5.68 -8.47 2.45
N MET A 86 5.05 -7.48 3.10
CA MET A 86 5.02 -6.11 2.60
C MET A 86 6.41 -5.47 2.59
N SER A 87 7.25 -5.76 3.59
CA SER A 87 8.62 -5.25 3.63
C SER A 87 9.47 -5.82 2.50
N VAL A 88 9.34 -7.13 2.24
CA VAL A 88 10.00 -7.78 1.10
C VAL A 88 9.50 -7.20 -0.23
N ALA A 89 8.19 -6.98 -0.36
CA ALA A 89 7.61 -6.38 -1.56
C ALA A 89 8.13 -4.96 -1.84
N VAL A 90 8.48 -4.18 -0.83
CA VAL A 90 9.10 -2.85 -1.02
C VAL A 90 10.58 -2.95 -1.40
N SER A 91 11.26 -4.03 -1.00
CA SER A 91 12.70 -4.23 -1.26
C SER A 91 13.03 -4.73 -2.66
N ILE A 92 12.05 -5.33 -3.34
CA ILE A 92 12.17 -5.93 -4.69
C ILE A 92 11.71 -4.90 -5.72
#